data_AF-A0A922YMB4-F1
#
_entry.id   AF-A0A922YMB4-F1
#
_cell.length_a   1.000
_cell.length_b   1.000
_cell.length_c   1.000
_cell.angle_alpha   90.00
_cell.angle_beta   90.00
_cell.angle_gamma   90.00
#
_symmetry.space_group_name_H-M   'P 1'
#
loop_
_entity.id
_entity.type
_entity.pdbx_description
1 polymer ?
#
loop_
_entity_poly.entity_id
_entity_poly.type
_entity_poly.pdbx_seq_one_letter_code
_entity_poly.pdbx_strand_id
1 'polypeptide(L)'
;MGHSKKVQSSTYDSCSLKEVVEEYLRNFVDKHKGCLPEGEFHELVIQQVEKPLIDICLEISNNNQTKAAQLLGMNRNTLKKKIQQYENFCAKID
;
A
#
# COMPACT_ATOMS: atom_id res chain seq x y z
N MET A 1 -0.32 -38.73 18.66
CA MET A 1 0.35 -38.83 17.34
C MET A 1 -0.05 -37.60 16.54
N GLY A 2 0.93 -36.76 16.21
CA GLY A 2 0.72 -35.40 15.70
C GLY A 2 0.25 -35.39 14.24
N HIS A 3 -0.80 -34.62 13.99
CA HIS A 3 -1.18 -34.22 12.64
C HIS A 3 -0.27 -33.06 12.22
N SER A 4 0.83 -33.39 11.54
CA SER A 4 1.63 -32.41 10.80
C SER A 4 0.79 -31.86 9.66
N LYS A 5 0.13 -30.72 9.87
CA LYS A 5 -0.43 -29.93 8.78
C LYS A 5 0.74 -29.42 7.94
N LYS A 6 0.80 -29.88 6.69
CA LYS A 6 1.77 -29.44 5.69
C LYS A 6 1.67 -27.92 5.55
N VAL A 7 2.78 -27.23 5.84
CA VAL A 7 2.99 -25.84 5.48
C VAL A 7 2.89 -25.76 3.96
N GLN A 8 1.79 -25.20 3.46
CA GLN A 8 1.65 -24.91 2.04
C GLN A 8 2.61 -23.78 1.72
N SER A 9 3.72 -24.16 1.08
CA SER A 9 4.61 -23.24 0.38
C SER A 9 3.81 -22.64 -0.78
N SER A 10 3.25 -21.45 -0.57
CA SER A 10 2.68 -20.67 -1.67
C SER A 10 3.85 -20.13 -2.49
N THR A 11 3.91 -20.59 -3.74
CA THR A 11 4.77 -20.07 -4.79
C THR A 11 4.53 -18.57 -4.95
N TYR A 12 5.48 -17.74 -4.51
CA TYR A 12 5.51 -16.34 -4.90
C TYR A 12 5.91 -16.29 -6.38
N ASP A 13 4.95 -15.94 -7.22
CA ASP A 13 5.20 -15.58 -8.62
C ASP A 13 6.36 -14.59 -8.66
N SER A 14 7.39 -14.89 -9.46
CA SER A 14 8.65 -14.15 -9.58
C SER A 14 8.51 -12.76 -10.21
N CYS A 15 7.31 -12.19 -10.23
CA CYS A 15 7.03 -10.88 -10.78
C CYS A 15 7.38 -9.78 -9.76
N SER A 16 8.16 -8.80 -10.18
CA SER A 16 8.55 -7.68 -9.32
C SER A 16 7.35 -6.75 -9.06
N LEU A 17 7.35 -6.07 -7.90
CA LEU A 17 6.33 -5.05 -7.59
C LEU A 17 6.22 -4.00 -8.71
N LYS A 18 7.34 -3.68 -9.35
CA LYS A 18 7.38 -2.75 -10.48
C LYS A 18 6.51 -3.24 -11.64
N GLU A 19 6.64 -4.50 -12.03
CA GLU A 19 5.89 -5.09 -13.15
C GLU A 19 4.39 -5.12 -12.85
N VAL A 20 4.02 -5.51 -11.63
CA VAL A 20 2.61 -5.53 -11.18
C VAL A 20 2.00 -4.12 -11.21
N VAL A 21 2.73 -3.11 -10.71
CA VAL A 21 2.28 -1.71 -10.74
C VAL A 21 2.17 -1.19 -12.18
N GLU A 22 3.15 -1.51 -13.04
CA GLU A 22 3.13 -1.07 -14.43
C GLU A 22 1.93 -1.65 -15.20
N GLU A 23 1.66 -2.95 -15.03
CA GLU A 23 0.50 -3.60 -15.65
C GLU A 23 -0.82 -2.98 -15.16
N TYR A 24 -0.96 -2.77 -13.86
CA TYR A 24 -2.13 -2.14 -13.27
C TYR A 24 -2.37 -0.73 -13.84
N LEU A 25 -1.33 0.10 -13.90
CA LEU A 25 -1.44 1.47 -14.40
C LEU A 25 -1.79 1.51 -15.89
N ARG A 26 -1.18 0.65 -16.71
CA ARG A 26 -1.52 0.55 -18.14
C ARG A 26 -2.99 0.20 -18.33
N ASN A 27 -3.48 -0.80 -17.60
CA ASN A 27 -4.88 -1.22 -17.64
C ASN A 27 -5.83 -0.13 -17.13
N PHE A 28 -5.44 0.63 -16.11
CA PHE A 28 -6.22 1.76 -15.60
C PHE A 28 -6.37 2.85 -16.66
N VAL A 29 -5.27 3.29 -17.28
CA VAL A 29 -5.29 4.34 -18.31
C VAL A 29 -6.14 3.92 -19.52
N ASP A 30 -6.02 2.66 -19.95
CA ASP A 30 -6.78 2.12 -21.08
C ASP A 30 -8.29 2.08 -20.77
N LYS A 31 -8.68 1.59 -19.59
CA LYS A 31 -10.09 1.57 -19.15
C LYS A 31 -10.70 2.97 -19.09
N HIS A 32 -9.92 3.96 -18.64
CA HIS A 32 -10.37 5.35 -18.56
C HIS A 32 -10.21 6.11 -19.88
N LYS A 33 -9.77 5.47 -20.98
CA LYS A 33 -9.57 6.07 -22.32
C LYS A 33 -8.78 7.39 -22.30
N GLY A 34 -7.85 7.54 -21.35
CA GLY A 34 -7.10 8.78 -21.15
C GLY A 34 -7.86 9.91 -20.42
N CYS A 35 -9.12 9.71 -20.01
CA CYS A 35 -9.84 10.59 -19.10
C CYS A 35 -9.38 10.36 -17.65
N LEU A 36 -8.13 10.72 -17.38
CA LEU A 36 -7.55 10.67 -16.04
C LEU A 36 -7.90 11.94 -15.27
N PRO A 37 -8.05 11.87 -13.93
CA PRO A 37 -8.24 13.06 -13.12
C PRO A 37 -6.99 13.94 -13.20
N GLU A 38 -7.10 15.07 -13.91
CA GLU A 38 -6.01 16.01 -14.11
C GLU A 38 -5.54 16.57 -12.76
N GLY A 39 -4.22 16.57 -12.53
CA GLY A 39 -3.62 17.07 -11.29
C GLY A 39 -3.72 16.16 -10.06
N GLU A 40 -4.61 15.16 -10.05
CA GLU A 40 -4.82 14.29 -8.88
C GLU A 40 -4.35 12.84 -9.10
N PHE A 41 -4.11 12.42 -10.35
CA PHE A 41 -3.78 11.03 -10.66
C PHE A 41 -2.53 10.50 -9.92
N HIS A 42 -1.47 11.29 -9.84
CA HIS A 42 -0.27 10.91 -9.08
C HIS A 42 -0.59 10.66 -7.61
N GLU A 43 -1.30 11.58 -6.97
CA GLU A 43 -1.67 11.47 -5.56
C GLU A 43 -2.57 10.25 -5.31
N LEU A 44 -3.55 10.01 -6.19
CA LEU A 44 -4.41 8.83 -6.13
C LEU A 44 -3.60 7.53 -6.14
N VAL A 45 -2.66 7.39 -7.08
CA VAL A 45 -1.83 6.20 -7.18
C VAL A 45 -0.92 6.03 -5.97
N ILE A 46 -0.23 7.10 -5.55
CA ILE A 46 0.67 7.05 -4.40
C ILE A 46 -0.09 6.66 -3.14
N GLN A 47 -1.30 7.18 -2.92
CA GLN A 47 -2.13 6.84 -1.78
C GLN A 47 -2.52 5.35 -1.74
N GLN A 48 -2.85 4.76 -2.90
CA GLN A 48 -3.20 3.34 -3.01
C GLN A 48 -2.03 2.41 -2.65
N VAL A 49 -0.79 2.85 -2.86
CA VAL A 49 0.41 2.07 -2.54
C VAL A 49 0.93 2.36 -1.14
N GLU A 50 0.96 3.63 -0.75
CA GLU A 50 1.58 4.06 0.50
C GLU A 50 0.72 3.76 1.73
N LYS A 51 -0.62 3.84 1.63
CA LYS A 51 -1.52 3.47 2.71
C LYS A 51 -1.33 2.02 3.17
N PRO A 52 -1.44 0.98 2.31
CA PRO A 52 -1.26 -0.40 2.76
C PRO A 52 0.16 -0.66 3.27
N LEU A 53 1.19 -0.01 2.70
CA LEU A 53 2.55 -0.08 3.22
C LEU A 53 2.63 0.43 4.68
N ILE A 54 2.03 1.58 4.97
CA ILE A 54 1.98 2.14 6.32
C ILE A 54 1.18 1.25 7.27
N ASP A 55 0.03 0.75 6.84
CA ASP A 55 -0.85 -0.09 7.67
C ASP A 55 -0.14 -1.39 8.09
N ILE A 56 0.54 -2.05 7.16
CA ILE A 56 1.35 -3.25 7.43
C ILE A 56 2.49 -2.93 8.41
N CYS A 57 3.19 -1.80 8.23
CA CYS A 57 4.26 -1.41 9.15
C CYS A 57 3.74 -1.07 10.56
N LEU A 58 2.54 -0.48 10.68
CA LEU A 58 1.88 -0.25 11.95
C LEU A 58 1.46 -1.56 12.62
N GLU A 59 0.90 -2.51 11.86
CA GLU A 59 0.53 -3.83 12.35
C GLU A 59 1.74 -4.59 12.92
N ILE A 60 2.81 -4.70 12.14
CA ILE A 60 4.07 -5.35 12.57
C ILE A 60 4.66 -4.64 13.80
N SER A 61 4.43 -3.33 13.92
CA SER A 61 4.88 -2.52 15.05
C SER A 61 3.92 -2.51 16.25
N ASN A 62 2.85 -3.30 16.23
CA ASN A 62 1.78 -3.29 17.24
C ASN A 62 1.22 -1.88 17.49
N ASN A 63 0.93 -1.14 16.40
CA ASN A 63 0.49 0.26 16.41
C ASN A 63 1.47 1.27 17.05
N ASN A 64 2.73 0.88 17.26
CA ASN A 64 3.76 1.80 17.73
C ASN A 64 4.30 2.65 16.58
N GLN A 65 3.84 3.91 16.49
CA GLN A 65 4.23 4.84 15.42
C GLN A 65 5.74 5.12 15.37
N THR A 66 6.46 5.09 16.50
CA THR A 66 7.90 5.32 16.50
C THR A 66 8.63 4.15 15.84
N LYS A 67 8.25 2.91 16.16
CA LYS A 67 8.81 1.71 15.53
C LYS A 67 8.44 1.62 14.05
N ALA A 68 7.18 1.91 13.71
CA ALA A 68 6.74 1.91 12.31
C ALA A 68 7.49 2.95 11.48
N ALA A 69 7.70 4.16 12.03
CA ALA A 69 8.47 5.21 11.37
C ALA A 69 9.94 4.80 11.15
N GLN A 70 10.54 4.09 12.10
CA GLN A 70 11.88 3.52 11.94
C GLN A 70 11.94 2.45 10.84
N LEU A 71 10.96 1.53 10.80
CA LEU A 71 10.86 0.51 9.74
C LEU A 71 10.71 1.14 8.35
N LEU A 72 9.89 2.19 8.26
CA LEU A 72 9.66 2.96 7.03
C LEU A 72 10.82 3.90 6.67
N GLY A 73 11.80 4.09 7.56
CA GLY A 73 12.92 5.00 7.34
C GLY A 73 12.51 6.48 7.27
N MET A 74 11.43 6.87 7.95
CA MET A 74 10.91 8.24 7.92
C MET A 74 10.76 8.86 9.31
N ASN A 75 10.61 10.18 9.36
CA ASN A 75 10.33 10.88 10.61
C ASN A 75 8.93 10.49 11.14
N ARG A 76 8.80 10.18 12.43
CA ARG A 76 7.52 9.87 13.08
C ARG A 76 6.47 10.97 12.89
N ASN A 77 6.87 12.23 12.85
CA ASN A 77 5.96 13.34 12.59
C ASN A 77 5.40 13.31 11.15
N THR A 78 6.23 12.88 10.18
CA THR A 78 5.80 12.65 8.80
C THR A 78 4.82 11.49 8.74
N LEU A 79 5.15 10.36 9.38
CA LEU A 79 4.24 9.20 9.46
C LEU A 79 2.89 9.58 10.06
N LYS A 80 2.88 10.33 11.18
CA LYS A 80 1.64 10.81 11.81
C LYS A 80 0.77 11.63 10.85
N LYS A 81 1.38 12.53 10.06
CA LYS A 81 0.67 13.34 9.07
C LYS A 81 0.09 12.46 7.95
N LYS A 82 0.85 11.48 7.46
CA LYS A 82 0.40 10.53 6.43
C LYS A 82 -0.77 9.66 6.90
N ILE A 83 -0.70 9.13 8.12
CA ILE A 83 -1.82 8.39 8.72
C ILE A 83 -3.09 9.26 8.72
N GLN A 84 -2.99 10.50 9.24
CA GLN A 84 -4.14 11.40 9.27
C GLN A 84 -4.67 11.73 7.87
N GLN A 85 -3.79 11.86 6.87
CA GLN A 85 -4.18 12.09 5.48
C GLN A 85 -4.99 10.92 4.92
N TYR A 86 -4.59 9.68 5.18
CA TYR A 86 -5.21 8.49 4.58
C TYR A 86 -6.46 7.99 5.31
N GLU A 87 -6.58 8.24 6.62
CA GLU A 87 -7.83 8.05 7.37
C GLU A 87 -8.97 8.90 6.77
N ASN A 88 -8.67 10.16 6.41
CA ASN A 88 -9.65 11.08 5.85
C ASN A 88 -10.05 10.76 4.39
N PHE A 89 -9.25 9.97 3.67
CA PHE A 89 -9.50 9.64 2.27
C PHE A 89 -10.50 8.49 2.08
N CYS A 90 -10.56 7.56 3.05
CA CYS A 90 -11.53 6.44 3.00
C CYS A 90 -12.98 6.93 2.93
N ALA A 91 -13.28 8.11 3.47
CA ALA A 91 -14.62 8.71 3.45
C ALA A 91 -15.07 9.24 2.08
N LYS A 92 -14.26 9.13 1.01
CA LYS A 92 -14.53 9.73 -0.30
C LYS A 92 -14.70 8.74 -1.46
N ILE A 93 -14.51 7.43 -1.22
CA ILE A 93 -14.51 6.38 -2.26
C ILE A 93 -15.65 5.34 -2.05
N ASP A 94 -16.53 5.54 -1.07
CA ASP A 94 -17.81 4.79 -0.91
C ASP A 94 -19.00 5.55 -1.52
#